data_AF-A2G782-F1
#
_entry.id   AF-A2G782-F1
#
_cell.length_a   1.000
_cell.length_b   1.000
_cell.length_c   1.000
_cell.angle_alpha   90.00
_cell.angle_beta   90.00
_cell.angle_gamma   90.00
#
_symmetry.space_group_name_H-M   'P 1'
#
loop_
_entity.id
_entity.type
_entity.pdbx_description
1 polymer ?
#
loop_
_entity_poly.entity_id
_entity_poly.type
_entity_poly.pdbx_seq_one_letter_code
_entity_poly.pdbx_strand_id
1 'polypeptide(L)'
;MTFLTTPYAHIFAKNRYGVDKFIGDNGAECPAGIELENGGGDKTAFSHLEARTMLDDIMIGVNLGPDEQDQEPFNRVSDATLAVLLDTGNYKFDYRKASPMIWGNPESINGKPIENFAIGPPQTTFPFSYLVFEDPYGTALPNYKTIGLLPLSEVVANAHCGENNEDKEYCDHKSFYNPKNLDSYGASDVFDYMVFIIPYMTCPSGKGAMRGLSDCYDYTCDGYSSVNFDVNGKSVKCTKESDPGYEYDDYSVLCVDPERFCRTVKLFDMKFKKNPFITNVEHLSNTDQGPGSDIAPDGVYDPSSFGPEPTPTEGSNDGISGIWKKYKLYIIIGAAVIVVIIFVIIIAVCCRKSKKSSHNKKGNKHKNHHKRRHSSSDYDGDKV
;
A
#
# COMPACT_ATOMS: atom_id res chain seq x y z
N MET A 1 -25.02 0.67 -7.08
CA MET A 1 -24.05 1.72 -6.70
C MET A 1 -24.74 2.78 -5.85
N THR A 2 -24.13 3.13 -4.72
CA THR A 2 -24.59 4.18 -3.80
C THR A 2 -23.47 5.20 -3.63
N PHE A 3 -23.80 6.48 -3.71
CA PHE A 3 -22.80 7.55 -3.64
C PHE A 3 -23.06 8.49 -2.46
N LEU A 4 -21.99 8.84 -1.75
CA LEU A 4 -21.95 9.97 -0.83
C LEU A 4 -21.76 11.26 -1.64
N THR A 5 -22.80 12.11 -1.66
CA THR A 5 -22.87 13.34 -2.47
C THR A 5 -22.82 14.61 -1.62
N THR A 6 -22.30 14.50 -0.40
CA THR A 6 -22.08 15.63 0.52
C THR A 6 -21.04 16.62 -0.03
N PRO A 7 -20.97 17.86 0.49
CA PRO A 7 -20.18 18.93 -0.11
C PRO A 7 -18.71 18.57 -0.40
N TYR A 8 -17.96 18.01 0.55
CA TYR A 8 -16.55 17.65 0.32
C TYR A 8 -16.42 16.41 -0.57
N ALA A 9 -17.29 15.41 -0.43
CA ALA A 9 -17.32 14.25 -1.31
C ALA A 9 -17.61 14.64 -2.77
N HIS A 10 -18.47 15.64 -2.99
CA HIS A 10 -18.75 16.19 -4.30
C HIS A 10 -17.54 16.93 -4.89
N ILE A 11 -16.84 17.74 -4.08
CA ILE A 11 -15.61 18.41 -4.52
C ILE A 11 -14.52 17.38 -4.87
N PHE A 12 -14.35 16.35 -4.04
CA PHE A 12 -13.46 15.24 -4.34
C PHE A 12 -13.79 14.63 -5.70
N ALA A 13 -15.07 14.30 -5.94
CA ALA A 13 -15.50 13.71 -7.21
C ALA A 13 -15.23 14.64 -8.42
N LYS A 14 -15.43 15.94 -8.27
CA LYS A 14 -15.07 16.92 -9.33
C LYS A 14 -13.58 16.95 -9.61
N ASN A 15 -12.75 17.01 -8.57
CA ASN A 15 -11.30 17.01 -8.71
C ASN A 15 -10.78 15.69 -9.29
N ARG A 16 -11.39 14.57 -8.89
CA ARG A 16 -10.95 13.21 -9.24
C ARG A 16 -11.43 12.77 -10.62
N TYR A 17 -12.72 12.93 -10.89
CA TYR A 17 -13.40 12.40 -12.06
C TYR A 17 -13.71 13.46 -13.11
N GLY A 18 -13.54 14.75 -12.79
CA GLY A 18 -13.78 15.84 -13.74
C GLY A 18 -15.24 16.06 -14.10
N VAL A 19 -16.18 15.58 -13.27
CA VAL A 19 -17.62 15.66 -13.53
C VAL A 19 -18.38 16.22 -12.34
N ASP A 20 -19.42 17.00 -12.62
CA ASP A 20 -20.37 17.49 -11.61
C ASP A 20 -21.50 16.49 -11.32
N LYS A 21 -21.81 15.62 -12.28
CA LYS A 21 -22.89 14.65 -12.17
C LYS A 21 -22.50 13.34 -12.82
N PHE A 22 -22.99 12.25 -12.24
CA PHE A 22 -23.04 10.95 -12.91
C PHE A 22 -24.37 10.79 -13.63
N ILE A 23 -24.32 10.12 -14.79
CA ILE A 23 -25.49 9.80 -15.60
C ILE A 23 -25.61 8.28 -15.59
N GLY A 24 -26.68 7.76 -14.99
CA GLY A 24 -26.95 6.32 -14.98
C GLY A 24 -27.45 5.81 -16.33
N ASP A 25 -27.50 4.49 -16.50
CA ASP A 25 -27.97 3.83 -17.73
C ASP A 25 -29.41 4.18 -18.11
N ASN A 26 -30.23 4.58 -17.12
CA ASN A 26 -31.60 5.06 -17.32
C ASN A 26 -31.69 6.56 -17.65
N GLY A 27 -30.55 7.23 -17.84
CA GLY A 27 -30.45 8.67 -18.07
C GLY A 27 -30.68 9.53 -16.83
N ALA A 28 -30.83 8.93 -15.65
CA ALA A 28 -30.99 9.69 -14.41
C ALA A 28 -29.67 10.38 -14.04
N GLU A 29 -29.76 11.64 -13.63
CA GLU A 29 -28.63 12.41 -13.16
C GLU A 29 -28.54 12.36 -11.63
N CYS A 30 -27.34 12.13 -11.10
CA CYS A 30 -27.02 12.22 -9.68
C CYS A 30 -25.81 13.14 -9.50
N PRO A 31 -25.76 14.02 -8.49
CA PRO A 31 -24.54 14.74 -8.17
C PRO A 31 -23.36 13.77 -8.04
N ALA A 32 -22.21 14.11 -8.61
CA ALA A 32 -21.02 13.28 -8.50
C ALA A 32 -20.57 13.22 -7.03
N GLY A 33 -20.04 12.09 -6.60
CA GLY A 33 -19.67 11.86 -5.21
C GLY A 33 -18.69 10.71 -5.05
N ILE A 34 -18.49 10.29 -3.81
CA ILE A 34 -17.66 9.13 -3.45
C ILE A 34 -18.55 7.90 -3.42
N GLU A 35 -18.18 6.84 -4.13
CA GLU A 35 -18.90 5.57 -4.10
C GLU A 35 -18.67 4.85 -2.77
N LEU A 36 -19.75 4.27 -2.22
CA LEU A 36 -19.72 3.44 -1.03
C LEU A 36 -19.77 1.98 -1.45
N GLU A 37 -18.94 1.18 -0.77
CA GLU A 37 -18.84 -0.27 -0.94
C GLU A 37 -20.20 -0.95 -0.85
N ASN A 38 -20.52 -1.88 -1.73
CA ASN A 38 -21.77 -2.66 -1.70
C ASN A 38 -21.58 -4.17 -1.56
N GLY A 39 -20.35 -4.68 -1.62
CA GLY A 39 -19.97 -6.05 -1.36
C GLY A 39 -19.52 -6.32 0.09
N GLY A 40 -19.10 -7.56 0.35
CA GLY A 40 -18.48 -7.97 1.62
C GLY A 40 -19.42 -8.09 2.83
N GLY A 41 -20.73 -7.94 2.64
CA GLY A 41 -21.78 -8.11 3.65
C GLY A 41 -21.95 -6.94 4.63
N ASP A 42 -22.82 -7.12 5.64
CA ASP A 42 -23.33 -6.06 6.54
C ASP A 42 -22.27 -5.20 7.26
N LYS A 43 -21.05 -5.72 7.44
CA LYS A 43 -19.96 -5.00 8.13
C LYS A 43 -19.11 -4.17 7.18
N THR A 44 -19.18 -4.47 5.89
CA THR A 44 -18.34 -3.89 4.85
C THR A 44 -19.17 -2.90 4.03
N ALA A 45 -20.28 -3.38 3.49
CA ALA A 45 -21.21 -2.62 2.68
C ALA A 45 -21.68 -1.34 3.40
N PHE A 46 -21.63 -0.23 2.68
CA PHE A 46 -22.02 1.13 3.08
C PHE A 46 -21.26 1.72 4.27
N SER A 47 -20.27 1.01 4.81
CA SER A 47 -19.41 1.47 5.90
C SER A 47 -17.98 1.78 5.44
N HIS A 48 -17.67 1.49 4.18
CA HIS A 48 -16.37 1.65 3.55
C HIS A 48 -16.50 2.32 2.19
N LEU A 49 -15.38 2.83 1.70
CA LEU A 49 -15.26 3.35 0.34
C LEU A 49 -15.12 2.19 -0.65
N GLU A 50 -15.65 2.38 -1.85
CA GLU A 50 -15.62 1.39 -2.93
C GLU A 50 -14.19 1.00 -3.31
N ALA A 51 -13.80 -0.24 -3.01
CA ALA A 51 -12.42 -0.65 -3.18
C ALA A 51 -11.99 -0.72 -4.65
N ARG A 52 -12.92 -0.91 -5.60
CA ARG A 52 -12.66 -0.81 -7.04
C ARG A 52 -12.06 0.52 -7.45
N THR A 53 -12.54 1.64 -6.88
CA THR A 53 -12.14 2.99 -7.31
C THR A 53 -11.27 3.74 -6.31
N MET A 54 -11.14 3.23 -5.08
CA MET A 54 -10.31 3.82 -4.01
C MET A 54 -9.28 2.84 -3.44
N LEU A 55 -8.70 1.96 -4.26
CA LEU A 55 -7.89 0.81 -3.85
C LEU A 55 -6.82 1.12 -2.78
N ASP A 56 -6.14 2.27 -2.85
CA ASP A 56 -5.08 2.65 -1.92
C ASP A 56 -5.54 3.54 -0.75
N ASP A 57 -6.84 3.80 -0.58
CA ASP A 57 -7.37 4.55 0.57
C ASP A 57 -7.45 3.66 1.84
N ILE A 58 -7.40 4.25 3.03
CA ILE A 58 -7.49 3.54 4.31
C ILE A 58 -8.90 3.10 4.69
N MET A 59 -9.92 3.72 4.11
CA MET A 59 -11.33 3.45 4.39
C MET A 59 -11.94 2.40 3.44
N ILE A 60 -11.14 1.67 2.67
CA ILE A 60 -11.64 0.49 1.96
C ILE A 60 -11.92 -0.65 2.94
N GLY A 61 -12.83 -1.55 2.58
CA GLY A 61 -13.30 -2.66 3.42
C GLY A 61 -12.27 -3.74 3.75
N VAL A 62 -11.06 -3.65 3.18
CA VAL A 62 -10.02 -4.69 3.23
C VAL A 62 -8.66 -4.04 3.42
N ASN A 63 -7.87 -4.54 4.36
CA ASN A 63 -6.47 -4.15 4.46
C ASN A 63 -5.67 -4.84 3.34
N LEU A 64 -5.10 -4.05 2.43
CA LEU A 64 -4.25 -4.54 1.35
C LEU A 64 -2.76 -4.34 1.66
N GLY A 65 -2.40 -3.67 2.76
CA GLY A 65 -1.01 -3.47 3.15
C GLY A 65 -0.36 -4.74 3.68
N PRO A 66 0.98 -4.86 3.59
CA PRO A 66 1.72 -5.90 4.27
C PRO A 66 1.51 -5.80 5.78
N ASP A 67 1.36 -6.95 6.46
CA ASP A 67 1.20 -7.03 7.92
C ASP A 67 2.47 -6.64 8.71
N GLU A 68 3.60 -6.43 8.01
CA GLU A 68 4.90 -6.18 8.63
C GLU A 68 5.08 -4.71 9.03
N GLN A 69 5.45 -4.49 10.30
CA GLN A 69 5.52 -3.16 10.95
C GLN A 69 6.60 -2.22 10.39
N ASP A 70 7.53 -2.71 9.58
CA ASP A 70 8.69 -1.95 9.10
C ASP A 70 8.53 -1.41 7.67
N GLN A 71 7.35 -1.59 7.06
CA GLN A 71 7.07 -1.12 5.70
C GLN A 71 6.09 0.06 5.68
N GLU A 72 6.27 0.97 4.73
CA GLU A 72 5.30 2.04 4.47
C GLU A 72 3.95 1.40 4.08
N PRO A 73 2.83 1.79 4.73
CA PRO A 73 1.55 1.15 4.47
C PRO A 73 1.09 1.46 3.04
N PHE A 74 0.55 0.43 2.37
CA PHE A 74 -0.07 0.60 1.06
C PHE A 74 -1.29 1.52 1.17
N ASN A 75 -2.20 1.18 2.09
CA ASN A 75 -3.38 1.98 2.39
C ASN A 75 -3.00 3.30 3.09
N ARG A 76 -3.58 4.40 2.64
CA ARG A 76 -3.20 5.76 3.06
C ARG A 76 -4.44 6.57 3.42
N VAL A 77 -4.29 7.46 4.41
CA VAL A 77 -5.31 8.49 4.68
C VAL A 77 -5.29 9.47 3.51
N SER A 78 -6.27 9.37 2.61
CA SER A 78 -6.34 10.16 1.40
C SER A 78 -7.38 11.29 1.47
N ASP A 79 -7.43 12.10 0.41
CA ASP A 79 -8.45 13.11 0.18
C ASP A 79 -9.88 12.53 0.18
N ALA A 80 -10.08 11.26 -0.20
CA ALA A 80 -11.38 10.60 -0.09
C ALA A 80 -11.80 10.39 1.37
N THR A 81 -10.92 9.78 2.19
CA THR A 81 -11.13 9.67 3.65
C THR A 81 -11.37 11.04 4.29
N LEU A 82 -10.54 12.05 3.95
CA LEU A 82 -10.69 13.40 4.49
C LEU A 82 -12.05 14.00 4.14
N ALA A 83 -12.55 13.81 2.92
CA ALA A 83 -13.85 14.32 2.49
C ALA A 83 -14.98 13.77 3.35
N VAL A 84 -15.02 12.44 3.52
CA VAL A 84 -16.00 11.76 4.37
C VAL A 84 -15.97 12.34 5.79
N LEU A 85 -14.78 12.40 6.39
CA LEU A 85 -14.65 12.81 7.78
C LEU A 85 -15.02 14.28 8.00
N LEU A 86 -14.68 15.17 7.06
CA LEU A 86 -15.09 16.58 7.10
C LEU A 86 -16.59 16.74 6.93
N ASP A 87 -17.20 15.99 6.01
CA ASP A 87 -18.65 16.01 5.76
C ASP A 87 -19.46 15.52 6.98
N THR A 88 -18.88 14.73 7.88
CA THR A 88 -19.55 14.37 9.15
C THR A 88 -19.74 15.57 10.09
N GLY A 89 -18.97 16.65 9.93
CA GLY A 89 -18.94 17.79 10.85
C GLY A 89 -18.33 17.52 12.23
N ASN A 90 -17.85 16.29 12.49
CA ASN A 90 -17.31 15.90 13.79
C ASN A 90 -15.83 16.22 13.98
N TYR A 91 -15.12 16.51 12.88
CA TYR A 91 -13.67 16.58 12.88
C TYR A 91 -13.15 17.81 12.15
N LYS A 92 -11.92 18.17 12.49
CA LYS A 92 -11.07 19.09 11.74
C LYS A 92 -9.78 18.36 11.44
N PHE A 93 -9.31 18.47 10.20
CA PHE A 93 -8.13 17.74 9.77
C PHE A 93 -6.97 18.65 9.45
N ASP A 94 -5.81 18.22 9.91
CA ASP A 94 -4.55 18.67 9.35
C ASP A 94 -4.26 17.84 8.10
N TYR A 95 -4.74 18.32 6.93
CA TYR A 95 -4.56 17.62 5.65
C TYR A 95 -3.07 17.44 5.31
N ARG A 96 -2.15 18.22 5.93
CA ARG A 96 -0.69 18.10 5.72
C ARG A 96 -0.11 16.77 6.22
N LYS A 97 -0.91 15.97 6.91
CA LYS A 97 -0.57 14.60 7.32
C LYS A 97 -1.14 13.53 6.39
N ALA A 98 -2.13 13.89 5.58
CA ALA A 98 -2.71 13.02 4.58
C ALA A 98 -1.87 13.01 3.29
N SER A 99 -2.08 11.99 2.47
CA SER A 99 -1.36 11.79 1.20
C SER A 99 -2.37 11.68 0.07
N PRO A 100 -2.06 12.15 -1.14
CA PRO A 100 -2.97 11.98 -2.27
C PRO A 100 -3.23 10.49 -2.57
N MET A 101 -4.48 10.16 -2.93
CA MET A 101 -4.83 8.86 -3.48
C MET A 101 -4.20 8.70 -4.86
N ILE A 102 -3.51 7.59 -5.14
CA ILE A 102 -2.78 7.38 -6.41
C ILE A 102 -3.63 6.62 -7.43
N TRP A 103 -4.46 5.67 -6.97
CA TRP A 103 -5.25 4.77 -7.82
C TRP A 103 -6.34 5.48 -8.62
N GLY A 104 -6.10 5.77 -9.90
CA GLY A 104 -7.01 6.54 -10.75
C GLY A 104 -6.85 8.06 -10.62
N ASN A 105 -5.72 8.54 -10.09
CA ASN A 105 -5.49 9.98 -9.95
C ASN A 105 -5.12 10.59 -11.30
N PRO A 106 -5.84 11.64 -11.78
CA PRO A 106 -5.43 12.33 -13.00
C PRO A 106 -3.97 12.80 -12.92
N GLU A 107 -3.53 13.29 -11.75
CA GLU A 107 -2.16 13.78 -11.55
C GLU A 107 -1.09 12.69 -11.52
N SER A 108 -1.42 11.42 -11.29
CA SER A 108 -0.44 10.32 -11.42
C SER A 108 -0.28 9.88 -12.88
N ILE A 109 -1.29 10.10 -13.73
CA ILE A 109 -1.32 9.58 -15.09
C ILE A 109 -0.83 10.64 -16.08
N ASN A 110 -1.69 11.59 -16.46
CA ASN A 110 -1.40 12.60 -17.49
C ASN A 110 -2.07 13.97 -17.24
N GLY A 111 -2.59 14.20 -16.03
CA GLY A 111 -3.32 15.41 -15.65
C GLY A 111 -4.78 15.43 -16.08
N LYS A 112 -5.29 14.37 -16.71
CA LYS A 112 -6.68 14.28 -17.17
C LYS A 112 -7.44 13.20 -16.41
N PRO A 113 -8.68 13.46 -15.98
CA PRO A 113 -9.55 12.44 -15.42
C PRO A 113 -9.74 11.27 -16.40
N ILE A 114 -9.86 10.07 -15.85
CA ILE A 114 -10.19 8.89 -16.64
C ILE A 114 -11.72 8.90 -16.86
N GLU A 115 -12.12 8.91 -18.13
CA GLU A 115 -13.53 8.92 -18.51
C GLU A 115 -14.25 7.69 -17.92
N ASN A 116 -15.40 7.92 -17.28
CA ASN A 116 -16.22 6.90 -16.64
C ASN A 116 -15.52 6.02 -15.60
N PHE A 117 -14.38 6.44 -15.04
CA PHE A 117 -13.68 5.64 -14.02
C PHE A 117 -14.55 5.30 -12.80
N ALA A 118 -15.36 6.28 -12.35
CA ALA A 118 -16.23 6.12 -11.19
C ALA A 118 -17.39 5.15 -11.42
N ILE A 119 -17.96 5.08 -12.62
CA ILE A 119 -19.25 4.40 -12.87
C ILE A 119 -19.21 3.35 -13.97
N GLY A 120 -18.09 3.26 -14.70
CA GLY A 120 -17.94 2.40 -15.85
C GLY A 120 -17.28 1.06 -15.52
N PRO A 121 -17.45 0.06 -16.40
CA PRO A 121 -16.82 -1.26 -16.23
C PRO A 121 -15.30 -1.16 -16.20
N PRO A 122 -14.59 -1.70 -15.17
CA PRO A 122 -13.13 -1.62 -15.07
C PRO A 122 -12.40 -2.09 -16.31
N GLN A 123 -12.81 -3.24 -16.88
CA GLN A 123 -12.18 -3.82 -18.07
C GLN A 123 -12.19 -2.90 -19.31
N THR A 124 -13.05 -1.87 -19.33
CA THR A 124 -13.18 -0.95 -20.48
C THR A 124 -12.77 0.48 -20.17
N THR A 125 -12.65 0.83 -18.90
CA THR A 125 -12.39 2.22 -18.46
C THR A 125 -11.05 2.37 -17.76
N PHE A 126 -10.58 1.34 -17.05
CA PHE A 126 -9.36 1.46 -16.28
C PHE A 126 -8.13 1.42 -17.21
N PRO A 127 -7.04 2.13 -16.85
CA PRO A 127 -5.80 2.01 -17.60
C PRO A 127 -5.29 0.56 -17.59
N PHE A 128 -4.75 0.11 -18.72
CA PHE A 128 -4.25 -1.25 -18.95
C PHE A 128 -3.46 -1.87 -17.77
N SER A 129 -2.60 -1.10 -17.12
CA SER A 129 -1.74 -1.60 -16.02
C SER A 129 -2.48 -1.84 -14.69
N TYR A 130 -3.78 -1.55 -14.61
CA TYR A 130 -4.57 -1.69 -13.38
C TYR A 130 -5.10 -3.11 -13.21
N LEU A 131 -5.23 -3.87 -14.31
CA LEU A 131 -5.83 -5.20 -14.32
C LEU A 131 -4.82 -6.25 -14.84
N VAL A 132 -4.82 -7.43 -14.22
CA VAL A 132 -3.81 -8.48 -14.47
C VAL A 132 -3.94 -9.13 -15.84
N PHE A 133 -5.18 -9.36 -16.32
CA PHE A 133 -5.40 -10.01 -17.62
C PHE A 133 -4.88 -9.18 -18.79
N GLU A 134 -4.68 -7.89 -18.57
CA GLU A 134 -4.10 -7.00 -19.54
C GLU A 134 -2.57 -6.99 -19.41
N ASP A 135 -2.03 -7.01 -18.18
CA ASP A 135 -0.58 -6.98 -17.89
C ASP A 135 -0.05 -8.22 -17.14
N PRO A 136 0.17 -9.37 -17.82
CA PRO A 136 0.58 -10.63 -17.16
C PRO A 136 2.01 -10.62 -16.64
N TYR A 137 2.81 -9.60 -16.97
CA TYR A 137 4.21 -9.46 -16.54
C TYR A 137 4.40 -8.34 -15.51
N GLY A 138 3.31 -7.67 -15.13
CA GLY A 138 3.31 -6.58 -14.15
C GLY A 138 3.34 -7.13 -12.73
N THR A 139 4.50 -7.11 -12.11
CA THR A 139 4.66 -7.24 -10.65
C THR A 139 4.57 -5.88 -9.95
N ALA A 140 4.82 -4.79 -10.65
CA ALA A 140 4.70 -3.44 -10.11
C ALA A 140 3.27 -2.90 -10.28
N LEU A 141 2.69 -2.39 -9.19
CA LEU A 141 1.40 -1.70 -9.27
C LEU A 141 1.53 -0.36 -10.02
N PRO A 142 0.41 0.22 -10.52
CA PRO A 142 0.40 1.51 -11.20
C PRO A 142 0.96 2.69 -10.41
N ASN A 143 1.16 2.53 -9.09
CA ASN A 143 1.78 3.53 -8.22
C ASN A 143 3.32 3.53 -8.29
N TYR A 144 3.93 2.53 -8.94
CA TYR A 144 5.38 2.30 -9.05
C TYR A 144 6.18 2.35 -7.74
N LYS A 145 5.47 2.18 -6.63
CA LYS A 145 6.00 2.16 -5.26
C LYS A 145 5.59 0.89 -4.55
N THR A 146 4.83 0.02 -5.20
CA THR A 146 4.38 -1.23 -4.62
C THR A 146 4.66 -2.35 -5.61
N ILE A 147 5.31 -3.39 -5.12
CA ILE A 147 5.41 -4.68 -5.81
C ILE A 147 4.30 -5.54 -5.25
N GLY A 148 3.63 -6.24 -6.13
CA GLY A 148 2.55 -7.12 -5.78
C GLY A 148 2.72 -8.51 -6.35
N LEU A 149 1.82 -9.38 -5.93
CA LEU A 149 1.73 -10.75 -6.37
C LEU A 149 0.62 -10.85 -7.41
N LEU A 150 0.90 -11.62 -8.46
CA LEU A 150 -0.15 -12.03 -9.36
C LEU A 150 -1.17 -12.87 -8.57
N PRO A 151 -2.47 -12.66 -8.80
CA PRO A 151 -3.52 -13.40 -8.11
C PRO A 151 -3.32 -14.91 -8.30
N LEU A 152 -3.30 -15.65 -7.19
CA LEU A 152 -3.28 -17.12 -7.21
C LEU A 152 -4.59 -17.65 -7.80
N SER A 153 -4.61 -18.91 -8.23
CA SER A 153 -5.83 -19.55 -8.76
C SER A 153 -7.02 -19.51 -7.79
N GLU A 154 -6.77 -19.32 -6.51
CA GLU A 154 -7.80 -19.26 -5.45
C GLU A 154 -8.56 -17.93 -5.42
N VAL A 155 -8.01 -16.84 -5.98
CA VAL A 155 -8.65 -15.52 -6.02
C VAL A 155 -9.26 -15.21 -7.39
N VAL A 156 -9.25 -16.18 -8.31
CA VAL A 156 -9.94 -16.11 -9.60
C VAL A 156 -11.02 -17.19 -9.68
N ALA A 157 -12.19 -16.80 -10.15
CA ALA A 157 -13.33 -17.68 -10.37
C ALA A 157 -13.61 -17.85 -11.86
N ASN A 158 -14.37 -18.88 -12.20
CA ASN A 158 -14.75 -19.20 -13.57
C ASN A 158 -15.99 -18.37 -13.99
N ALA A 159 -15.91 -17.64 -15.10
CA ALA A 159 -16.94 -16.71 -15.58
C ALA A 159 -18.23 -17.35 -16.17
N HIS A 160 -18.41 -18.66 -16.04
CA HIS A 160 -19.57 -19.36 -16.59
C HIS A 160 -20.80 -19.20 -15.69
N CYS A 161 -21.81 -18.53 -16.21
CA CYS A 161 -23.10 -18.38 -15.54
C CYS A 161 -24.01 -19.59 -15.84
N GLY A 162 -24.08 -20.56 -14.93
CA GLY A 162 -25.00 -21.70 -14.94
C GLY A 162 -26.25 -21.50 -14.06
N GLU A 163 -27.03 -22.57 -13.83
CA GLU A 163 -28.28 -22.50 -13.05
C GLU A 163 -28.07 -22.48 -11.51
N ASN A 164 -26.89 -22.91 -11.03
CA ASN A 164 -26.58 -23.05 -9.59
C ASN A 164 -25.57 -22.00 -9.09
N ASN A 165 -25.48 -20.82 -9.72
CA ASN A 165 -24.35 -19.91 -9.47
C ASN A 165 -24.36 -19.36 -8.04
N GLU A 166 -23.27 -19.65 -7.34
CA GLU A 166 -22.90 -19.00 -6.08
C GLU A 166 -22.71 -17.49 -6.29
N ASP A 167 -22.37 -17.07 -7.52
CA ASP A 167 -22.15 -15.67 -7.89
C ASP A 167 -23.30 -15.08 -8.70
N LYS A 168 -24.51 -15.10 -8.12
CA LYS A 168 -25.71 -14.52 -8.72
C LYS A 168 -25.52 -13.03 -9.10
N GLU A 169 -24.90 -12.25 -8.21
CA GLU A 169 -24.69 -10.81 -8.42
C GLU A 169 -23.82 -10.52 -9.64
N TYR A 170 -22.70 -11.25 -9.78
CA TYR A 170 -21.84 -11.18 -10.96
C TYR A 170 -22.62 -11.49 -12.25
N CYS A 171 -23.38 -12.59 -12.25
CA CYS A 171 -24.09 -13.06 -13.44
C CYS A 171 -25.26 -12.15 -13.84
N ASP A 172 -25.98 -11.59 -12.89
CA ASP A 172 -27.07 -10.64 -13.14
C ASP A 172 -26.56 -9.32 -13.74
N HIS A 173 -25.28 -8.96 -13.50
CA HIS A 173 -24.68 -7.71 -13.97
C HIS A 173 -23.40 -7.93 -14.80
N LYS A 174 -23.35 -9.03 -15.57
CA LYS A 174 -22.17 -9.42 -16.36
C LYS A 174 -21.68 -8.33 -17.32
N SER A 175 -22.58 -7.50 -17.85
CA SER A 175 -22.21 -6.36 -18.70
C SER A 175 -21.31 -5.34 -18.01
N PHE A 176 -21.39 -5.22 -16.69
CA PHE A 176 -20.53 -4.36 -15.89
C PHE A 176 -19.28 -5.10 -15.41
N TYR A 177 -19.42 -6.30 -14.84
CA TYR A 177 -18.29 -7.02 -14.25
C TYR A 177 -17.36 -7.69 -15.27
N ASN A 178 -17.90 -8.11 -16.43
CA ASN A 178 -17.13 -8.80 -17.46
C ASN A 178 -17.58 -8.44 -18.90
N PRO A 179 -17.50 -7.15 -19.29
CA PRO A 179 -17.90 -6.70 -20.63
C PRO A 179 -17.09 -7.34 -21.76
N LYS A 180 -15.86 -7.80 -21.50
CA LYS A 180 -15.01 -8.47 -22.49
C LYS A 180 -15.29 -9.98 -22.60
N ASN A 181 -16.22 -10.53 -21.82
CA ASN A 181 -16.52 -11.96 -21.79
C ASN A 181 -15.27 -12.83 -21.56
N LEU A 182 -14.40 -12.42 -20.64
CA LEU A 182 -13.25 -13.24 -20.20
C LEU A 182 -13.74 -14.54 -19.56
N ASP A 183 -12.95 -15.61 -19.65
CA ASP A 183 -13.28 -16.92 -19.08
C ASP A 183 -13.15 -16.97 -17.55
N SER A 184 -12.54 -15.95 -16.95
CA SER A 184 -12.34 -15.81 -15.50
C SER A 184 -12.53 -14.37 -15.02
N TYR A 185 -12.79 -14.23 -13.72
CA TYR A 185 -12.92 -12.96 -13.00
C TYR A 185 -12.36 -13.08 -11.58
N GLY A 186 -12.24 -11.98 -10.85
CA GLY A 186 -11.73 -11.97 -9.48
C GLY A 186 -12.80 -12.41 -8.50
N ALA A 187 -12.51 -13.31 -7.57
CA ALA A 187 -13.53 -13.96 -6.74
C ALA A 187 -14.16 -13.06 -5.65
N SER A 188 -13.77 -11.79 -5.53
CA SER A 188 -14.23 -10.89 -4.47
C SER A 188 -15.19 -9.83 -5.00
N ASP A 189 -16.39 -9.84 -4.45
CA ASP A 189 -17.44 -8.84 -4.67
C ASP A 189 -17.04 -7.44 -4.16
N VAL A 190 -16.25 -7.37 -3.07
CA VAL A 190 -15.68 -6.10 -2.53
C VAL A 190 -14.82 -5.35 -3.55
N PHE A 191 -14.24 -6.04 -4.53
CA PHE A 191 -13.46 -5.41 -5.58
C PHE A 191 -14.22 -5.40 -6.91
N ASP A 192 -15.55 -5.53 -6.88
CA ASP A 192 -16.41 -5.63 -8.06
C ASP A 192 -15.90 -6.70 -9.05
N TYR A 193 -15.43 -7.82 -8.49
CA TYR A 193 -14.91 -8.96 -9.25
C TYR A 193 -13.73 -8.65 -10.17
N MET A 194 -13.02 -7.52 -9.97
CA MET A 194 -11.86 -7.16 -10.77
C MET A 194 -10.64 -8.01 -10.42
N VAL A 195 -9.82 -8.35 -11.42
CA VAL A 195 -8.54 -9.05 -11.21
C VAL A 195 -7.41 -8.05 -11.29
N PHE A 196 -6.84 -7.70 -10.14
CA PHE A 196 -5.78 -6.72 -9.98
C PHE A 196 -4.56 -7.35 -9.29
N ILE A 197 -3.43 -6.64 -9.31
CA ILE A 197 -2.20 -7.07 -8.66
C ILE A 197 -2.36 -6.82 -7.15
N ILE A 198 -2.25 -7.87 -6.33
CA ILE A 198 -2.38 -7.75 -4.87
C ILE A 198 -1.09 -7.16 -4.31
N PRO A 199 -1.13 -6.02 -3.60
CA PRO A 199 0.06 -5.45 -2.96
C PRO A 199 0.76 -6.46 -2.07
N TYR A 200 2.10 -6.51 -2.14
CA TYR A 200 2.91 -7.40 -1.31
C TYR A 200 3.97 -6.65 -0.51
N MET A 201 4.63 -5.67 -1.15
CA MET A 201 5.60 -4.81 -0.46
C MET A 201 5.56 -3.40 -1.03
N THR A 202 5.82 -2.41 -0.17
CA THR A 202 5.98 -1.01 -0.56
C THR A 202 7.47 -0.64 -0.59
N CYS A 203 7.92 -0.08 -1.69
CA CYS A 203 9.27 0.40 -1.86
C CYS A 203 9.56 1.61 -0.96
N PRO A 204 10.70 1.61 -0.26
CA PRO A 204 11.07 2.71 0.62
C PRO A 204 11.33 4.00 -0.17
N SER A 205 11.47 5.13 0.54
CA SER A 205 11.78 6.42 -0.08
C SER A 205 13.06 6.34 -0.93
N GLY A 206 13.04 6.97 -2.11
CA GLY A 206 14.13 6.92 -3.08
C GLY A 206 14.19 5.66 -3.95
N LYS A 207 13.38 4.63 -3.65
CA LYS A 207 13.25 3.42 -4.46
C LYS A 207 11.89 3.31 -5.14
N GLY A 208 11.84 2.64 -6.27
CA GLY A 208 10.64 2.41 -7.08
C GLY A 208 10.56 0.97 -7.59
N ALA A 209 9.34 0.53 -7.83
CA ALA A 209 9.03 -0.77 -8.43
C ALA A 209 9.04 -0.64 -9.96
N MET A 210 9.72 -1.57 -10.61
CA MET A 210 9.82 -1.63 -12.06
C MET A 210 9.07 -2.85 -12.60
N ARG A 211 8.35 -2.70 -13.71
CA ARG A 211 7.61 -3.81 -14.33
C ARG A 211 8.58 -4.85 -14.89
N GLY A 212 8.24 -6.13 -14.72
CA GLY A 212 9.10 -7.26 -15.06
C GLY A 212 10.16 -7.62 -14.00
N LEU A 213 10.29 -6.83 -12.93
CA LEU A 213 11.23 -7.09 -11.84
C LEU A 213 10.48 -7.25 -10.50
N SER A 214 11.05 -8.02 -9.58
CA SER A 214 10.42 -8.38 -8.30
C SER A 214 11.04 -7.67 -7.09
N ASP A 215 11.75 -6.56 -7.30
CA ASP A 215 12.45 -5.81 -6.24
C ASP A 215 12.34 -4.29 -6.46
N CYS A 216 12.74 -3.53 -5.44
CA CYS A 216 12.74 -2.08 -5.41
C CYS A 216 14.13 -1.53 -5.77
N TYR A 217 14.18 -0.68 -6.78
CA TYR A 217 15.43 -0.15 -7.31
C TYR A 217 15.57 1.34 -7.03
N ASP A 218 16.79 1.79 -6.79
CA ASP A 218 17.06 3.23 -6.72
C ASP A 218 16.76 3.84 -8.08
N TYR A 219 16.11 5.00 -8.08
CA TYR A 219 15.76 5.69 -9.31
C TYR A 219 16.10 7.17 -9.24
N THR A 220 16.33 7.76 -10.41
CA THR A 220 16.46 9.21 -10.57
C THR A 220 15.65 9.68 -11.78
N CYS A 221 14.79 10.66 -11.54
CA CYS A 221 14.01 11.33 -12.58
C CYS A 221 14.79 12.53 -13.14
N ASP A 222 15.00 12.56 -14.45
CA ASP A 222 15.48 13.73 -15.17
C ASP A 222 14.27 14.50 -15.71
N GLY A 223 13.63 15.25 -14.81
CA GLY A 223 12.32 15.84 -15.07
C GLY A 223 11.30 14.78 -15.47
N TYR A 224 10.71 14.95 -16.65
CA TYR A 224 9.76 14.00 -17.27
C TYR A 224 10.29 13.39 -18.59
N SER A 225 11.54 13.66 -18.96
CA SER A 225 12.13 13.16 -20.21
C SER A 225 12.70 11.76 -20.07
N SER A 226 13.24 11.42 -18.89
CA SER A 226 13.78 10.08 -18.64
C SER A 226 13.81 9.74 -17.16
N VAL A 227 13.82 8.44 -16.87
CA VAL A 227 14.08 7.89 -15.55
C VAL A 227 15.22 6.89 -15.66
N ASN A 228 16.18 6.95 -14.73
CA ASN A 228 17.26 5.98 -14.62
C ASN A 228 17.05 5.15 -13.38
N PHE A 229 17.11 3.82 -13.51
CA PHE A 229 17.11 2.86 -12.42
C PHE A 229 18.52 2.30 -12.22
N ASP A 230 18.92 2.06 -10.97
CA ASP A 230 20.08 1.25 -10.64
C ASP A 230 19.62 -0.19 -10.35
N VAL A 231 19.81 -1.06 -11.34
CA VAL A 231 19.46 -2.48 -11.26
C VAL A 231 20.74 -3.27 -11.01
N ASN A 232 21.01 -3.54 -9.73
CA ASN A 232 22.17 -4.31 -9.26
C ASN A 232 23.53 -3.72 -9.68
N GLY A 233 23.70 -2.40 -9.54
CA GLY A 233 24.95 -1.68 -9.83
C GLY A 233 25.11 -1.29 -11.29
N LYS A 234 24.05 -1.42 -12.09
CA LYS A 234 24.04 -1.12 -13.51
C LYS A 234 22.84 -0.20 -13.83
N SER A 235 23.10 0.83 -14.63
CA SER A 235 22.11 1.87 -14.92
C SER A 235 21.22 1.49 -16.11
N VAL A 236 19.90 1.44 -15.88
CA VAL A 236 18.87 1.24 -16.91
C VAL A 236 18.13 2.56 -17.12
N LYS A 237 18.22 3.11 -18.32
CA LYS A 237 17.56 4.37 -18.68
C LYS A 237 16.29 4.12 -19.48
N CYS A 238 15.16 4.60 -18.97
CA CYS A 238 13.89 4.60 -19.69
C CYS A 238 13.57 6.01 -20.21
N THR A 239 13.20 6.07 -21.49
CA THR A 239 12.67 7.24 -22.22
C THR A 239 11.32 6.89 -22.86
N LYS A 240 10.62 7.87 -23.45
CA LYS A 240 9.35 7.61 -24.17
C LYS A 240 9.51 6.63 -25.33
N GLU A 241 10.70 6.57 -25.95
CA GLU A 241 11.01 5.68 -27.08
C GLU A 241 11.38 4.25 -26.64
N SER A 242 11.68 4.03 -25.36
CA SER A 242 12.07 2.73 -24.82
C SER A 242 10.92 1.84 -24.35
N ASP A 243 9.69 2.34 -24.43
CA ASP A 243 8.45 1.60 -24.15
C ASP A 243 8.15 0.69 -25.37
N PRO A 244 8.08 -0.66 -25.24
CA PRO A 244 7.73 -1.41 -24.02
C PRO A 244 8.84 -2.16 -23.28
N GLY A 245 10.13 -2.00 -23.62
CA GLY A 245 11.22 -2.57 -22.82
C GLY A 245 12.48 -2.93 -23.58
N TYR A 246 13.48 -3.38 -22.82
CA TYR A 246 14.73 -3.94 -23.34
C TYR A 246 15.00 -5.30 -22.67
N GLU A 247 15.51 -6.26 -23.45
CA GLU A 247 16.17 -7.42 -22.87
C GLU A 247 17.49 -6.96 -22.24
N TYR A 248 17.68 -7.37 -20.99
CA TYR A 248 18.81 -6.97 -20.18
C TYR A 248 19.35 -8.20 -19.44
N ASP A 249 20.50 -8.70 -19.90
CA ASP A 249 21.01 -10.02 -19.51
C ASP A 249 19.92 -11.10 -19.68
N ASP A 250 19.60 -11.85 -18.62
CA ASP A 250 18.55 -12.89 -18.59
C ASP A 250 17.16 -12.34 -18.18
N TYR A 251 17.00 -11.02 -18.07
CA TYR A 251 15.76 -10.37 -17.62
C TYR A 251 15.12 -9.51 -18.72
N SER A 252 13.80 -9.58 -18.83
CA SER A 252 13.01 -8.63 -19.61
C SER A 252 12.62 -7.45 -18.73
N VAL A 253 13.25 -6.30 -18.96
CA VAL A 253 12.94 -5.07 -18.23
C VAL A 253 11.93 -4.26 -19.03
N LEU A 254 10.74 -4.04 -18.46
CA LEU A 254 9.69 -3.25 -19.10
C LEU A 254 9.82 -1.79 -18.67
N CYS A 255 10.36 -0.97 -19.56
CA CYS A 255 10.43 0.47 -19.34
C CYS A 255 9.03 1.07 -19.25
N VAL A 256 8.93 2.13 -18.45
CA VAL A 256 7.70 2.88 -18.22
C VAL A 256 7.86 4.28 -18.75
N ASP A 257 6.75 4.88 -19.20
CA ASP A 257 6.73 6.29 -19.56
C ASP A 257 7.29 7.14 -18.40
N PRO A 258 8.38 7.90 -18.62
CA PRO A 258 9.05 8.61 -17.53
C PRO A 258 8.18 9.69 -16.88
N GLU A 259 7.31 10.34 -17.64
CA GLU A 259 6.41 11.36 -17.13
C GLU A 259 5.42 10.73 -16.15
N ARG A 260 4.78 9.64 -16.54
CA ARG A 260 3.86 8.86 -15.69
C ARG A 260 4.56 8.35 -14.43
N PHE A 261 5.72 7.71 -14.57
CA PHE A 261 6.46 7.19 -13.41
C PHE A 261 6.82 8.32 -12.44
N CYS A 262 7.49 9.37 -12.92
CA CYS A 262 8.02 10.44 -12.07
C CYS A 262 6.92 11.27 -11.41
N ARG A 263 5.79 11.50 -12.09
CA ARG A 263 4.61 12.14 -11.47
C ARG A 263 4.03 11.26 -10.38
N THR A 264 3.85 9.98 -10.67
CA THR A 264 3.25 9.02 -9.74
C THR A 264 4.07 8.85 -8.46
N VAL A 265 5.38 8.60 -8.56
CA VAL A 265 6.23 8.40 -7.36
C VAL A 265 6.35 9.68 -6.54
N LYS A 266 6.41 10.86 -7.18
CA LYS A 266 6.38 12.15 -6.50
C LYS A 266 5.06 12.36 -5.76
N LEU A 267 3.94 12.00 -6.39
CA LEU A 267 2.61 12.07 -5.78
C LEU A 267 2.47 11.06 -4.63
N PHE A 268 3.07 9.88 -4.77
CA PHE A 268 3.06 8.84 -3.75
C PHE A 268 3.81 9.27 -2.49
N ASP A 269 4.99 9.85 -2.64
CA ASP A 269 5.87 10.23 -1.52
C ASP A 269 5.48 11.58 -0.87
N MET A 270 4.57 12.36 -1.48
CA MET A 270 4.19 13.67 -0.94
C MET A 270 3.04 13.62 0.08
N LYS A 271 3.04 14.63 0.95
CA LYS A 271 1.86 15.04 1.73
C LYS A 271 1.25 16.27 1.09
N PHE A 272 -0.05 16.50 1.35
CA PHE A 272 -0.69 17.72 0.89
C PHE A 272 -0.02 18.95 1.48
N LYS A 273 0.29 19.95 0.66
CA LYS A 273 0.80 21.25 1.12
C LYS A 273 -0.30 22.32 1.16
N LYS A 274 -1.42 22.05 0.50
CA LYS A 274 -2.65 22.84 0.49
C LYS A 274 -3.86 21.95 0.66
N ASN A 275 -4.96 22.57 1.04
CA ASN A 275 -6.26 21.93 1.14
C ASN A 275 -6.62 21.20 -0.19
N PRO A 276 -6.85 19.88 -0.17
CA PRO A 276 -7.18 19.10 -1.37
C PRO A 276 -8.56 19.40 -1.96
N PHE A 277 -9.38 20.20 -1.26
CA PHE A 277 -10.73 20.57 -1.68
C PHE A 277 -10.80 21.94 -2.35
N ILE A 278 -9.65 22.51 -2.73
CA ILE A 278 -9.63 23.67 -3.61
C ILE A 278 -9.74 23.15 -5.05
N THR A 279 -10.78 23.57 -5.76
CA THR A 279 -11.00 23.18 -7.16
C THR A 279 -9.94 23.80 -8.07
N ASN A 280 -9.53 23.08 -9.12
CA ASN A 280 -8.54 23.52 -10.12
C ASN A 280 -7.13 23.77 -9.54
N VAL A 281 -6.78 23.13 -8.43
CA VAL A 281 -5.41 23.12 -7.90
C VAL A 281 -4.75 21.82 -8.31
N GLU A 282 -3.59 21.91 -8.95
CA GLU A 282 -2.72 20.76 -9.16
C GLU A 282 -1.78 20.58 -7.95
N HIS A 283 -1.78 19.40 -7.36
CA HIS A 283 -0.95 19.08 -6.19
C HIS A 283 0.54 18.92 -6.55
N LEU A 284 0.85 18.49 -7.77
CA LEU A 284 2.23 18.35 -8.23
C LEU A 284 2.88 19.66 -8.69
N SER A 285 2.07 20.69 -8.98
CA SER A 285 2.48 22.01 -9.44
C SER A 285 3.06 22.83 -8.27
N ASN A 286 4.35 23.17 -8.33
CA ASN A 286 4.96 24.02 -7.31
C ASN A 286 4.33 25.43 -7.27
N THR A 287 3.81 25.89 -8.41
CA THR A 287 3.11 27.17 -8.55
C THR A 287 1.81 27.16 -7.77
N ASP A 288 1.01 26.12 -7.94
CA ASP A 288 -0.31 26.02 -7.30
C ASP A 288 -0.20 25.68 -5.82
N GLN A 289 0.91 25.07 -5.39
CA GLN A 289 1.25 24.86 -3.98
C GLN A 289 1.93 26.07 -3.30
N GLY A 290 2.08 27.21 -3.97
CA GLY A 290 2.72 28.43 -3.42
C GLY A 290 1.90 29.16 -2.34
N PRO A 291 2.43 30.20 -1.67
CA PRO A 291 1.72 30.95 -0.63
C PRO A 291 0.45 31.58 -1.20
N GLY A 292 -0.71 31.13 -0.72
CA GLY A 292 -2.03 31.60 -1.13
C GLY A 292 -3.07 31.19 -0.08
N SER A 293 -4.26 31.79 -0.13
CA SER A 293 -5.30 31.46 0.84
C SER A 293 -5.70 29.99 0.72
N ASP A 294 -5.71 29.31 1.84
CA ASP A 294 -6.11 27.90 1.94
C ASP A 294 -7.64 27.74 2.09
N ILE A 295 -8.36 28.75 1.61
CA ILE A 295 -9.79 28.92 1.78
C ILE A 295 -10.49 27.95 0.83
N ALA A 296 -11.26 27.02 1.41
CA ALA A 296 -12.18 26.19 0.66
C ALA A 296 -13.25 27.06 -0.04
N PRO A 297 -13.93 26.58 -1.10
CA PRO A 297 -14.96 27.34 -1.79
C PRO A 297 -16.02 27.91 -0.83
N ASP A 298 -16.57 29.10 -1.13
CA ASP A 298 -17.62 29.73 -0.32
C ASP A 298 -18.78 28.76 -0.07
N GLY A 299 -19.17 28.59 1.21
CA GLY A 299 -20.19 27.63 1.65
C GLY A 299 -19.63 26.30 2.16
N VAL A 300 -18.31 26.11 2.10
CA VAL A 300 -17.57 24.99 2.68
C VAL A 300 -16.79 25.50 3.88
N TYR A 301 -16.79 24.76 4.99
CA TYR A 301 -16.17 25.18 6.25
C TYR A 301 -14.71 25.63 6.04
N ASP A 302 -14.38 26.85 6.47
CA ASP A 302 -13.03 27.42 6.35
C ASP A 302 -12.17 27.01 7.56
N PRO A 303 -11.17 26.12 7.38
CA PRO A 303 -10.28 25.73 8.46
C PRO A 303 -9.23 26.81 8.79
N SER A 304 -9.07 27.85 7.94
CA SER A 304 -8.12 28.96 8.17
C SER A 304 -8.64 30.02 9.13
N SER A 305 -9.92 29.96 9.52
CA SER A 305 -10.52 30.87 10.51
C SER A 305 -10.09 30.55 11.96
N PHE A 306 -9.21 29.58 12.18
CA PHE A 306 -8.64 29.35 13.50
C PHE A 306 -7.53 30.37 13.73
N GLY A 307 -7.66 31.07 14.86
CA GLY A 307 -6.58 31.86 15.44
C GLY A 307 -5.29 31.03 15.57
N PRO A 308 -4.14 31.69 15.82
CA PRO A 308 -2.84 31.05 15.83
C PRO A 308 -2.93 29.71 16.57
N GLU A 309 -2.40 28.67 15.91
CA GLU A 309 -2.18 27.34 16.48
C GLU A 309 -1.86 27.54 17.96
N PRO A 310 -2.66 27.00 18.91
CA PRO A 310 -2.40 27.26 20.31
C PRO A 310 -0.95 26.92 20.53
N THR A 311 -0.12 27.95 20.80
CA THR A 311 1.28 27.78 21.14
C THR A 311 1.29 26.60 22.07
N PRO A 312 2.05 25.52 21.81
CA PRO A 312 2.03 24.36 22.66
C PRO A 312 2.20 24.89 24.07
N THR A 313 1.09 24.98 24.81
CA THR A 313 1.17 25.24 26.23
C THR A 313 2.12 24.15 26.65
N GLU A 314 3.18 24.48 27.38
CA GLU A 314 4.05 23.50 28.00
C GLU A 314 3.20 22.67 29.00
N GLY A 315 2.29 21.88 28.45
CA GLY A 315 1.57 20.81 29.07
C GLY A 315 2.56 19.68 29.07
N SER A 316 3.43 19.74 30.08
CA SER A 316 3.99 18.59 30.78
C SER A 316 3.86 17.28 30.00
N ASN A 317 4.89 16.95 29.23
CA ASN A 317 5.19 15.60 28.74
C ASN A 317 5.52 14.62 29.91
N ASP A 318 4.85 14.77 31.05
CA ASP A 318 5.05 13.99 32.27
C ASP A 318 4.18 12.73 32.32
N GLY A 319 3.25 12.53 31.39
CA GLY A 319 2.37 11.36 31.37
C GLY A 319 3.09 10.04 31.08
N ILE A 320 3.99 10.02 30.10
CA ILE A 320 4.72 8.80 29.70
C ILE A 320 6.19 8.85 30.14
N SER A 321 6.82 10.04 30.18
CA SER A 321 8.19 10.19 30.69
C SER A 321 8.28 10.10 32.22
N GLY A 322 7.21 10.41 32.95
CA GLY A 322 7.14 10.34 34.41
C GLY A 322 7.12 8.90 34.95
N ILE A 323 6.46 7.98 34.22
CA ILE A 323 6.49 6.54 34.52
C ILE A 323 7.93 6.02 34.35
N TRP A 324 8.58 6.32 33.22
CA TRP A 324 9.96 5.89 32.99
C TRP A 324 10.95 6.49 34.00
N LYS A 325 10.79 7.74 34.44
CA LYS A 325 11.63 8.33 35.50
C LYS A 325 11.43 7.66 36.87
N LYS A 326 10.20 7.31 37.24
CA LYS A 326 9.93 6.57 38.49
C LYS A 326 10.50 5.16 38.44
N TYR A 327 10.42 4.47 37.31
CA TYR A 327 10.89 3.08 37.18
C TYR A 327 12.36 2.93 36.80
N LYS A 328 13.04 3.97 36.31
CA LYS A 328 14.47 3.91 35.94
C LYS A 328 15.35 3.44 37.10
N LEU A 329 15.09 3.93 38.32
CA LEU A 329 15.85 3.51 39.50
C LEU A 329 15.57 2.04 39.87
N TYR A 330 14.31 1.60 39.79
CA TYR A 330 13.93 0.20 40.06
C TYR A 330 14.48 -0.77 39.02
N ILE A 331 14.56 -0.38 37.75
CA ILE A 331 15.17 -1.19 36.68
C ILE A 331 16.67 -1.36 36.91
N ILE A 332 17.38 -0.30 37.32
CA ILE A 332 18.82 -0.37 37.63
C ILE A 332 19.07 -1.26 38.85
N ILE A 333 18.26 -1.12 39.91
CA ILE A 333 18.35 -1.97 41.10
C ILE A 333 18.03 -3.43 40.75
N GLY A 334 16.99 -3.67 39.95
CA GLY A 334 16.61 -5.01 39.49
C GLY A 334 17.71 -5.69 38.68
N ALA A 335 18.33 -4.96 37.75
CA ALA A 335 19.46 -5.46 36.96
C ALA A 335 20.67 -5.80 37.85
N ALA A 336 20.99 -4.95 38.83
CA ALA A 336 22.10 -5.21 39.75
C ALA A 336 21.87 -6.48 40.60
N VAL A 337 20.64 -6.70 41.09
CA VAL A 337 20.28 -7.90 41.86
C VAL A 337 20.39 -9.16 40.99
N ILE A 338 19.94 -9.11 39.74
CA ILE A 338 20.07 -10.25 38.80
C ILE A 338 21.53 -10.61 38.56
N VAL A 339 22.41 -9.62 38.39
CA VAL A 339 23.86 -9.86 38.20
C VAL A 339 24.48 -10.53 39.43
N VAL A 340 24.12 -10.11 40.65
CA VAL A 340 24.60 -10.74 41.89
C VAL A 340 24.10 -12.17 42.02
N ILE A 341 22.84 -12.45 41.70
CA ILE A 341 22.27 -13.81 41.72
C ILE A 341 23.03 -14.72 40.74
N ILE A 342 23.29 -14.25 39.53
CA ILE A 342 24.07 -15.00 38.53
C ILE A 342 25.48 -15.30 39.06
N PHE A 343 26.14 -14.32 39.68
CA PHE A 343 27.47 -14.51 40.27
C PHE A 343 27.48 -15.55 41.40
N VAL A 344 26.48 -15.52 42.28
CA VAL A 344 26.32 -16.50 43.37
C VAL A 344 26.09 -17.91 42.81
N ILE A 345 25.28 -18.05 41.75
CA ILE A 345 25.05 -19.33 41.08
C ILE A 345 26.37 -19.85 40.48
N ILE A 346 27.14 -19.00 39.79
CA ILE A 346 28.43 -19.38 39.22
C ILE A 346 29.39 -19.85 40.33
N ILE A 347 29.51 -19.12 41.43
CA ILE A 347 30.35 -19.51 42.57
C ILE A 347 29.88 -20.84 43.16
N ALA A 348 28.57 -21.02 43.37
CA ALA A 348 28.01 -22.26 43.90
C ALA A 348 28.29 -23.47 42.99
N VAL A 349 28.19 -23.29 41.67
CA VAL A 349 28.51 -24.32 40.67
C VAL A 349 30.01 -24.64 40.67
N CYS A 350 30.87 -23.61 40.71
CA CYS A 350 32.33 -23.77 40.78
C CYS A 350 32.76 -24.48 42.08
N CYS A 351 32.20 -24.09 43.23
CA CYS A 351 32.46 -24.74 44.52
C CYS A 351 31.94 -26.19 44.56
N ARG A 352 30.81 -26.49 43.92
CA ARG A 352 30.31 -27.88 43.79
C ARG A 352 31.20 -28.74 42.89
N LYS A 353 31.74 -28.20 41.79
CA LYS A 353 32.69 -28.92 40.93
C LYS A 353 34.01 -29.21 41.65
N SER A 354 34.50 -28.29 42.49
CA SER A 354 35.74 -28.50 43.26
C SER A 354 35.68 -29.69 44.23
N LYS A 355 34.50 -30.03 44.78
CA LYS A 355 34.36 -31.18 45.70
C LYS A 355 34.27 -32.54 45.02
N LYS A 356 33.98 -32.61 43.71
CA LYS A 356 33.99 -33.88 42.96
C LYS A 356 35.36 -34.28 42.40
N SER A 357 36.37 -33.40 42.48
CA SER A 357 37.70 -33.67 41.92
C SER A 357 38.70 -34.32 42.89
N SER A 358 38.37 -34.54 44.17
CA SER A 358 39.30 -35.18 45.12
C SER A 358 39.02 -36.67 45.40
N HIS A 359 37.99 -37.27 44.78
CA HIS A 359 37.72 -38.70 44.89
C HIS A 359 37.48 -39.32 43.51
N ASN A 360 38.55 -39.41 42.71
CA ASN A 360 38.80 -40.56 41.81
C ASN A 360 40.18 -40.46 41.17
N LYS A 361 41.22 -40.75 41.95
CA LYS A 361 42.51 -41.23 41.44
C LYS A 361 42.76 -42.62 42.02
N LYS A 362 42.14 -43.64 41.44
CA LYS A 362 42.62 -45.04 41.49
C LYS A 362 42.15 -45.80 40.23
N GLY A 363 43.12 -46.07 39.35
CA GLY A 363 43.28 -47.33 38.63
C GLY A 363 42.31 -47.68 37.49
N ASN A 364 42.79 -47.60 36.24
CA ASN A 364 43.01 -48.74 35.33
C ASN A 364 43.14 -48.22 33.89
N LYS A 365 44.30 -48.35 33.24
CA LYS A 365 44.77 -49.49 32.43
C LYS A 365 43.94 -49.74 31.16
N HIS A 366 44.56 -49.38 30.03
CA HIS A 366 44.50 -50.02 28.71
C HIS A 366 43.14 -50.32 28.04
N LYS A 367 42.91 -49.75 26.85
CA LYS A 367 43.11 -50.46 25.57
C LYS A 367 42.86 -49.55 24.36
N ASN A 368 43.79 -49.64 23.41
CA ASN A 368 43.62 -49.20 22.02
C ASN A 368 42.39 -49.84 21.40
N HIS A 369 41.68 -49.12 20.52
CA HIS A 369 41.29 -49.67 19.22
C HIS A 369 40.88 -48.57 18.23
N HIS A 370 41.56 -48.60 17.09
CA HIS A 370 41.13 -48.07 15.80
C HIS A 370 39.64 -48.22 15.52
N LYS A 371 39.02 -47.18 14.93
CA LYS A 371 38.12 -47.39 13.78
C LYS A 371 37.96 -46.14 12.92
N ARG A 372 38.48 -46.23 11.68
CA ARG A 372 38.10 -45.45 10.51
C ARG A 372 36.57 -45.50 10.33
N ARG A 373 35.96 -44.39 9.95
CA ARG A 373 34.73 -44.40 9.15
C ARG A 373 34.83 -43.35 8.04
N HIS A 374 34.84 -43.88 6.82
CA HIS A 374 34.37 -43.21 5.61
C HIS A 374 32.93 -42.72 5.84
N SER A 375 32.62 -41.54 5.32
CA SER A 375 31.25 -41.16 4.96
C SER A 375 31.22 -41.03 3.44
N SER A 376 30.45 -41.89 2.79
CA SER A 376 30.16 -41.82 1.37
C SER A 376 29.21 -40.66 1.10
N SER A 377 29.49 -39.93 0.03
CA SER A 377 28.48 -39.32 -0.82
C SER A 377 27.60 -40.41 -1.39
N ASP A 378 26.30 -40.18 -1.47
CA ASP A 378 25.45 -40.54 -2.61
C ASP A 378 24.04 -40.00 -2.30
N TYR A 379 23.59 -39.05 -3.11
CA TYR A 379 22.18 -38.69 -3.23
C TYR A 379 21.88 -38.67 -4.73
N ASP A 380 21.25 -39.76 -5.17
CA ASP A 380 20.59 -39.91 -6.45
C ASP A 380 19.26 -39.14 -6.40
N GLY A 381 19.01 -38.31 -7.40
CA GLY A 381 17.75 -37.63 -7.63
C GLY A 381 17.13 -38.16 -8.92
N ASP A 382 16.19 -39.08 -8.79
CA ASP A 382 15.39 -39.61 -9.89
C ASP A 382 14.46 -38.54 -10.47
N LYS A 383 14.40 -38.55 -11.80
CA LYS A 383 13.36 -37.94 -12.63
C LYS A 383 12.21 -38.94 -12.79
N VAL A 384 10.97 -38.52 -12.53
CA VAL A 384 9.80 -38.73 -13.42
C VAL A 384 8.89 -37.52 -13.27
#